data_AF-A0A519ZUF6-F1
#
_entry.id   AF-A0A519ZUF6-F1
#
_cell.length_a   1.000
_cell.length_b   1.000
_cell.length_c   1.000
_cell.angle_alpha   90.00
_cell.angle_beta   90.00
_cell.angle_gamma   90.00
#
_symmetry.space_group_name_H-M   'P 1'
#
loop_
_entity.id
_entity.type
_entity.pdbx_description
1 polymer ?
#
loop_
_entity_poly.entity_id
_entity_poly.type
_entity_poly.pdbx_seq_one_letter_code
_entity_poly.pdbx_strand_id
1 'polypeptide(L)' 'MHKLTTLLLLLVAGEASAQVFTPTEVARWQQQARRVTIVRDTWGVPHITGKTDADAVFGLLYSQCEDDFARVE' A
#
# COMPACT_ATOMS: atom_id res chain seq x y z
N MET A 1 -32.28 -24.13 15.73
CA MET A 1 -31.97 -22.68 15.75
C MET A 1 -30.49 -22.41 15.48
N HIS A 2 -29.54 -23.01 16.19
CA HIS A 2 -28.11 -22.78 15.96
C HIS A 2 -27.62 -23.05 14.53
N LYS A 3 -28.08 -24.12 13.87
CA LYS A 3 -27.72 -24.40 12.47
C LYS A 3 -28.13 -23.29 11.49
N LEU A 4 -29.26 -22.64 11.75
CA LEU A 4 -29.77 -21.52 10.95
C LEU A 4 -28.96 -20.26 11.23
N THR A 5 -28.60 -20.02 12.50
CA THR A 5 -27.73 -18.91 12.91
C THR A 5 -26.33 -19.04 12.32
N THR A 6 -25.75 -20.25 12.32
CA THR A 6 -24.43 -20.53 11.71
C THR A 6 -24.47 -20.34 10.19
N LEU A 7 -25.54 -20.78 9.52
CA LEU A 7 -25.70 -20.57 8.08
C LEU A 7 -25.84 -19.08 7.73
N LEU A 8 -26.56 -18.31 8.56
CA LEU A 8 -26.70 -16.87 8.38
C LEU A 8 -25.35 -16.13 8.57
N LEU A 9 -24.55 -16.54 9.55
CA LEU A 9 -23.19 -15.99 9.76
C LEU A 9 -22.25 -16.29 8.58
N LEU A 10 -22.34 -17.48 7.99
CA LEU A 10 -21.54 -17.85 6.82
C LEU A 10 -21.96 -17.09 5.56
N LEU A 11 -23.25 -16.78 5.38
CA LEU A 11 -23.72 -15.96 4.27
C LEU A 11 -23.21 -14.52 4.37
N VAL A 12 -23.27 -13.91 5.56
CA VAL A 12 -22.80 -12.53 5.79
C VAL A 12 -21.28 -12.42 5.60
N ALA A 13 -20.52 -13.44 5.99
CA ALA A 13 -19.08 -13.48 5.76
C ALA A 13 -18.72 -13.56 4.26
N GLY A 14 -19.61 -14.08 3.41
CA GLY A 14 -19.42 -14.18 1.96
C GLY A 14 -19.45 -12.83 1.23
N GLU A 15 -19.94 -11.76 1.87
CA GLU A 15 -20.05 -10.42 1.28
C GLU A 15 -18.86 -9.51 1.61
N ALA A 16 -17.84 -10.00 2.34
CA ALA A 16 -16.63 -9.25 2.65
C ALA A 16 -15.74 -9.09 1.39
N SER A 17 -16.11 -8.15 0.52
CA SER A 17 -15.28 -7.73 -0.61
C SER A 17 -14.27 -6.68 -0.15
N ALA A 18 -12.99 -6.85 -0.49
CA ALA A 18 -11.99 -5.81 -0.28
C ALA A 18 -12.33 -4.57 -1.11
N GLN A 19 -12.03 -3.38 -0.58
CA GLN A 19 -12.26 -2.14 -1.32
C GLN A 19 -11.34 -2.07 -2.54
N VAL A 20 -11.95 -1.95 -3.72
CA VAL A 20 -11.23 -1.74 -4.97
C VAL A 20 -10.75 -0.30 -5.05
N PHE A 21 -9.50 -0.10 -5.43
CA PHE A 21 -8.96 1.24 -5.68
C PHE A 21 -9.63 1.87 -6.90
N THR A 22 -10.07 3.11 -6.77
CA THR A 22 -10.65 3.85 -7.88
C THR A 22 -9.58 4.30 -8.88
N PRO A 23 -9.91 4.45 -10.17
CA PRO A 23 -8.97 4.99 -11.16
C PRO A 23 -8.40 6.36 -10.78
N THR A 24 -9.18 7.18 -10.10
CA THR A 24 -8.77 8.50 -9.60
C THR A 24 -7.69 8.40 -8.52
N GLU A 25 -7.84 7.47 -7.57
CA GLU A 25 -6.83 7.21 -6.54
C GLU A 25 -5.51 6.72 -7.15
N VAL A 26 -5.61 5.74 -8.07
CA VAL A 26 -4.45 5.20 -8.78
C VAL A 26 -3.74 6.31 -9.56
N ALA A 27 -4.48 7.13 -10.29
CA ALA A 27 -3.90 8.25 -11.03
C ALA A 27 -3.17 9.22 -10.10
N ARG A 28 -3.77 9.57 -8.95
CA ARG A 28 -3.15 10.44 -7.93
C ARG A 28 -1.83 9.86 -7.41
N TRP A 29 -1.78 8.58 -7.06
CA TRP A 29 -0.54 7.94 -6.61
C TRP A 29 0.53 7.88 -7.69
N GLN A 30 0.14 7.64 -8.95
CA GLN A 30 1.07 7.72 -10.07
C GLN A 30 1.63 9.12 -10.25
N GLN A 31 0.82 10.18 -10.05
CA GLN A 31 1.33 11.55 -10.06
C GLN A 31 2.34 11.77 -8.93
N GLN A 32 2.03 11.27 -7.73
CA GLN A 32 2.92 11.34 -6.56
C GLN A 32 4.26 10.64 -6.84
N ALA A 33 4.22 9.40 -7.33
CA ALA A 33 5.40 8.59 -7.62
C ALA A 33 6.33 9.25 -8.65
N ARG A 34 5.77 9.95 -9.67
CA ARG A 34 6.58 10.69 -10.65
C ARG A 34 7.38 11.86 -10.06
N ARG A 35 7.08 12.31 -8.84
CA ARG A 35 7.81 13.37 -8.14
C ARG A 35 8.94 12.84 -7.26
N VAL A 36 9.10 11.52 -7.18
CA VAL A 36 10.04 10.83 -6.30
C VAL A 36 11.03 10.04 -7.15
N THR A 37 12.31 10.15 -6.82
CA THR A 37 13.37 9.33 -7.40
C THR A 37 14.05 8.57 -6.28
N ILE A 38 14.16 7.25 -6.43
CA ILE A 38 14.85 6.36 -5.50
C ILE A 38 16.04 5.78 -6.26
N VAL A 39 17.25 6.03 -5.78
CA VAL A 39 18.49 5.42 -6.30
C VAL A 39 19.09 4.58 -5.19
N ARG A 40 19.44 3.33 -5.49
CA ARG A 40 20.13 2.47 -4.52
C ARG A 40 21.62 2.48 -4.79
N ASP A 41 22.40 2.54 -3.72
CA ASP A 41 23.86 2.42 -3.82
C ASP A 41 24.32 0.96 -3.93
N THR A 42 25.64 0.73 -3.86
CA THR A 42 26.25 -0.60 -3.96
C THR A 42 25.83 -1.56 -2.84
N TRP A 43 25.32 -1.05 -1.73
CA TRP A 43 24.85 -1.83 -0.58
C TRP A 43 23.33 -1.95 -0.54
N GLY A 44 22.63 -1.40 -1.55
CA GLY A 44 21.18 -1.41 -1.63
C GLY A 44 20.50 -0.31 -0.82
N VAL A 45 21.24 0.60 -0.18
CA VAL A 45 20.67 1.67 0.66
C VAL A 45 19.95 2.68 -0.25
N PRO A 46 18.67 3.00 0.01
CA PRO A 46 17.91 3.93 -0.81
C PRO A 46 18.29 5.39 -0.53
N HIS A 47 18.71 6.09 -1.57
CA HIS A 47 18.88 7.54 -1.63
C HIS A 47 17.65 8.14 -2.30
N ILE A 48 16.86 8.90 -1.55
CA ILE A 48 15.51 9.30 -1.93
C ILE A 48 15.46 10.80 -2.16
N THR A 49 15.09 11.20 -3.39
CA THR A 49 14.93 12.60 -3.76
C THR A 49 13.46 12.91 -4.05
N GLY A 50 12.91 13.90 -3.35
CA GLY A 50 11.58 14.44 -3.57
C GLY A 50 11.61 15.97 -3.52
N LYS A 51 10.60 16.64 -4.11
CA LYS A 51 10.52 18.12 -4.10
C LYS A 51 10.01 18.68 -2.76
N THR A 52 9.33 17.85 -1.99
CA THR A 52 8.73 18.21 -0.70
C THR A 52 8.99 17.09 0.30
N ASP A 53 8.88 17.39 1.60
CA ASP A 53 9.01 16.39 2.66
C ASP A 53 8.02 15.23 2.49
N ALA A 54 6.79 15.53 2.03
CA ALA A 54 5.79 14.53 1.73
C ALA A 54 6.23 13.57 0.61
N ASP A 55 6.93 14.07 -0.41
CA ASP A 55 7.48 13.25 -1.50
C ASP A 55 8.64 12.37 -0.99
N ALA A 56 9.50 12.92 -0.12
CA ALA A 56 10.59 12.17 0.49
C ALA A 56 10.09 11.03 1.39
N VAL A 57 9.11 11.32 2.26
CA VAL A 57 8.49 10.31 3.15
C VAL A 57 7.73 9.24 2.37
N PHE A 58 7.06 9.62 1.27
CA PHE A 58 6.44 8.65 0.37
C PHE A 58 7.47 7.66 -0.19
N GLY A 59 8.60 8.14 -0.69
CA GLY A 59 9.67 7.28 -1.18
C GLY A 59 10.29 6.41 -0.08
N LEU A 60 10.41 6.96 1.14
CA LEU A 60 10.98 6.25 2.29
C LEU A 60 10.13 5.04 2.67
N LEU A 61 8.82 5.23 2.84
CA LEU A 61 7.92 4.13 3.17
C LEU A 61 7.83 3.12 2.02
N TYR A 62 7.79 3.60 0.78
CA TYR A 62 7.80 2.71 -0.38
C TYR A 62 9.05 1.82 -0.39
N SER A 63 10.24 2.39 -0.17
CA SER A 63 11.50 1.63 -0.13
C SER A 63 11.54 0.62 1.03
N GLN A 64 10.98 0.98 2.19
CA GLN A 64 10.88 0.05 3.33
C GLN A 64 9.96 -1.13 3.02
N CYS A 65 8.81 -0.88 2.38
CA CYS A 65 7.92 -1.96 1.95
C CYS A 65 8.59 -2.87 0.91
N GLU A 66 9.40 -2.32 0.01
CA GLU A 66 10.17 -3.13 -0.94
C GLU A 66 11.22 -4.02 -0.24
N ASP A 67 11.85 -3.51 0.82
CA ASP A 67 12.96 -4.20 1.49
C ASP A 67 12.49 -5.23 2.54
N ASP A 68 11.43 -4.92 3.30
CA ASP A 68 10.96 -5.76 4.41
C ASP A 68 9.48 -5.47 4.73
N PHE A 69 8.60 -5.85 3.81
CA PHE A 69 7.16 -5.61 3.95
C PHE A 69 6.58 -6.21 5.23
N ALA A 70 7.00 -7.41 5.62
CA ALA A 70 6.49 -8.13 6.79
C ALA A 70 6.77 -7.42 8.12
N ARG A 71 7.78 -6.53 8.15
CA ARG A 71 8.05 -5.68 9.32
C ARG A 71 7.21 -4.39 9.32
N VAL A 72 6.71 -3.97 8.17
CA VAL A 72 5.94 -2.73 7.99
C VAL A 72 4.43 -2.96 8.20
N GLU A 73 3.90 -4.10 7.77
CA GLU A 73 2.47 -4.46 7.93
C GLU A 73 2.10 -4.98 9.32
#